data_AF-A0A0Q9XHW3-F1
#
_entry.id   AF-A0A0Q9XHW3-F1
#
_cell.length_a   1.000
_cell.length_b   1.000
_cell.length_c   1.000
_cell.angle_alpha   90.00
_cell.angle_beta   90.00
_cell.angle_gamma   90.00
#
_symmetry.space_group_name_H-M   'P 1'
#
loop_
_entity.id
_entity.type
_entity.pdbx_description
1 polymer ?
#
loop_
_entity_poly.entity_id
_entity_poly.type
_entity_poly.pdbx_seq_one_letter_code
_entity_poly.pdbx_strand_id
1 'polypeptide(L)'
;MPQDTQENGNKKNNLSEANRAIWLVKVPKYLGKLWDKSPSEMEVATIRIQKPAISSEPFKVSLSLTPELMELEPDSPIASEHELKLCKTAEGTNLTGIFSTLDNEEQSIEGWITHKMQCLPVYNTQYLKMKEHYLRSAKPPRRVKPLNHIVKNYKPVSSHAHN
;
A
#
# COMPACT_ATOMS: atom_id res chain seq x y z
N MET A 1 -12.32 -38.05 41.22
CA MET A 1 -11.83 -36.88 40.46
C MET A 1 -11.56 -37.36 39.05
N PRO A 2 -12.33 -36.95 38.03
CA PRO A 2 -12.00 -37.30 36.66
C PRO A 2 -10.85 -36.41 36.19
N GLN A 3 -9.93 -37.02 35.46
CA GLN A 3 -8.81 -36.36 34.79
C GLN A 3 -9.33 -35.78 33.48
N ASP A 4 -9.26 -34.46 33.32
CA ASP A 4 -9.46 -33.81 32.03
C ASP A 4 -8.23 -34.09 31.16
N THR A 5 -8.36 -35.07 30.28
CA THR A 5 -7.47 -35.26 29.13
C THR A 5 -7.71 -34.10 28.17
N GLN A 6 -6.84 -33.09 28.16
CA GLN A 6 -6.81 -32.12 27.07
C GLN A 6 -6.37 -32.84 25.80
N GLU A 7 -7.35 -33.19 24.97
CA GLU A 7 -7.16 -33.61 23.59
C GLU A 7 -6.54 -32.42 22.84
N ASN A 8 -5.23 -32.51 22.58
CA ASN A 8 -4.48 -31.48 21.87
C ASN A 8 -4.96 -31.50 20.42
N GLY A 9 -6.00 -30.70 20.15
CA GLY A 9 -6.70 -30.62 18.88
C GLY A 9 -5.74 -30.31 17.74
N ASN A 10 -5.44 -31.35 16.97
CA ASN A 10 -4.64 -31.30 15.77
C ASN A 10 -5.41 -30.49 14.70
N LYS A 11 -5.37 -29.15 14.81
CA LYS A 11 -5.94 -28.23 13.81
C LYS A 11 -5.24 -28.51 12.48
N LYS A 12 -5.99 -29.03 11.51
CA LYS A 12 -5.45 -29.38 10.21
C LYS A 12 -5.36 -28.09 9.40
N ASN A 13 -4.17 -27.78 8.90
CA ASN A 13 -4.03 -26.66 7.96
C ASN A 13 -4.32 -27.18 6.56
N ASN A 14 -5.16 -26.48 5.81
CA ASN A 14 -5.41 -26.82 4.42
C ASN A 14 -4.20 -26.38 3.57
N LEU A 15 -3.60 -27.33 2.83
CA LEU A 15 -2.36 -27.15 2.06
C LEU A 15 -2.58 -27.29 0.53
N SER A 16 -3.81 -27.28 0.03
CA SER A 16 -4.11 -27.56 -1.39
C SER A 16 -3.39 -26.60 -2.35
N GLU A 17 -3.31 -25.32 -2.00
CA GLU A 17 -2.69 -24.27 -2.85
C GLU A 17 -1.20 -24.05 -2.56
N ALA A 18 -0.54 -24.97 -1.86
CA ALA A 18 0.87 -24.82 -1.50
C ALA A 18 1.83 -24.68 -2.70
N ASN A 19 1.42 -25.09 -3.90
CA ASN A 19 2.24 -24.94 -5.12
C ASN A 19 1.96 -23.65 -5.90
N ARG A 20 0.99 -22.83 -5.46
CA ARG A 20 0.60 -21.61 -6.16
C ARG A 20 1.69 -20.54 -6.01
N ALA A 21 2.10 -19.98 -7.14
CA ALA A 21 3.03 -18.86 -7.20
C ALA A 21 2.29 -17.53 -7.10
N ILE A 22 2.63 -16.72 -6.10
CA ILE A 22 2.00 -15.41 -5.85
C ILE A 22 3.00 -14.28 -6.05
N TRP A 23 2.53 -13.15 -6.57
CA TRP A 23 3.29 -11.91 -6.65
C TRP A 23 2.86 -10.95 -5.55
N LEU A 24 3.82 -10.44 -4.79
CA LEU A 24 3.59 -9.41 -3.79
C LEU A 24 3.98 -8.05 -4.36
N VAL A 25 3.00 -7.18 -4.59
CA VAL A 25 3.22 -5.85 -5.17
C VAL A 25 3.00 -4.77 -4.12
N LYS A 26 4.04 -3.97 -3.85
CA LYS A 26 3.92 -2.76 -3.03
C LYS A 26 3.36 -1.62 -3.87
N VAL A 27 2.20 -1.08 -3.50
CA VAL A 27 1.50 -0.02 -4.23
C VAL A 27 1.58 1.36 -3.55
N PRO A 28 1.63 2.47 -4.30
CA PRO A 28 1.49 3.82 -3.75
C PRO A 28 0.14 4.03 -3.05
N LYS A 29 0.14 4.81 -1.95
CA LYS A 29 -1.08 5.06 -1.15
C LYS A 29 -2.26 5.64 -1.93
N TYR A 30 -2.00 6.48 -2.93
CA TYR A 30 -3.08 7.05 -3.73
C TYR A 30 -3.79 6.00 -4.60
N LEU A 31 -3.10 4.95 -5.05
CA LEU A 31 -3.73 3.85 -5.76
C LEU A 31 -4.59 3.01 -4.83
N GLY A 32 -4.07 2.65 -3.65
CA GLY A 32 -4.86 1.93 -2.64
C GLY A 32 -6.17 2.66 -2.32
N LYS A 33 -6.11 3.98 -2.11
CA LYS A 33 -7.29 4.81 -1.89
C LYS A 33 -8.28 4.83 -3.06
N LEU A 34 -7.81 4.70 -4.30
CA LEU A 34 -8.68 4.64 -5.47
C LEU A 34 -9.36 3.26 -5.55
N TRP A 35 -8.62 2.18 -5.30
CA TRP A 35 -9.17 0.83 -5.25
C TRP A 35 -10.14 0.62 -4.09
N ASP A 36 -9.92 1.27 -2.95
CA ASP A 36 -10.86 1.27 -1.83
C ASP A 36 -12.18 1.98 -2.17
N LYS A 37 -12.17 2.90 -3.15
CA LYS A 37 -13.35 3.64 -3.63
C LYS A 37 -14.05 2.98 -4.81
N SER A 38 -13.37 2.10 -5.55
CA SER A 38 -13.96 1.46 -6.71
C SER A 38 -15.03 0.45 -6.30
N PRO A 39 -16.14 0.32 -7.05
CA PRO A 39 -17.10 -0.77 -6.88
C PRO A 39 -16.42 -2.15 -6.97
N SER A 40 -16.93 -3.13 -6.22
CA SER A 40 -16.28 -4.45 -6.07
C SER A 40 -16.05 -5.23 -7.37
N GLU A 41 -16.86 -4.98 -8.41
CA GLU A 41 -16.76 -5.68 -9.70
C GLU A 41 -16.10 -4.83 -10.80
N MET A 42 -15.60 -3.64 -10.47
CA MET A 42 -14.99 -2.73 -11.43
C MET A 42 -13.57 -3.19 -11.82
N GLU A 43 -13.25 -3.14 -13.11
CA GLU A 43 -11.86 -3.28 -13.55
C GLU A 43 -11.07 -2.01 -13.20
N VAL A 44 -10.10 -2.14 -12.29
CA VAL A 44 -9.32 -0.98 -11.79
C VAL A 44 -8.06 -0.69 -12.61
N ALA A 45 -7.44 -1.72 -13.18
CA ALA A 45 -6.19 -1.57 -13.93
C ALA A 45 -5.89 -2.81 -14.77
N THR A 46 -5.16 -2.60 -15.86
CA THR A 46 -4.62 -3.66 -16.70
C THR A 46 -3.12 -3.79 -16.47
N ILE A 47 -2.64 -5.03 -16.26
CA ILE A 47 -1.20 -5.33 -16.14
C ILE A 47 -0.70 -5.84 -17.50
N ARG A 48 0.38 -5.23 -18.01
CA ARG A 48 1.05 -5.65 -19.23
C ARG A 48 2.44 -6.17 -18.93
N ILE A 49 2.72 -7.40 -19.37
CA ILE A 49 4.02 -8.06 -19.24
C ILE A 49 4.65 -8.12 -20.62
N GLN A 50 5.81 -7.48 -20.79
CA GLN A 50 6.60 -7.53 -22.00
C GLN A 50 7.81 -8.43 -21.78
N LYS A 51 7.86 -9.53 -22.54
CA LYS A 51 9.02 -10.42 -22.57
C LYS A 51 10.19 -9.66 -23.20
N PRO A 52 11.39 -9.72 -22.61
CA PRO A 52 12.56 -9.05 -23.17
C PRO A 52 12.91 -9.68 -24.53
N ALA A 53 13.36 -8.86 -25.48
CA ALA A 53 13.84 -9.34 -26.78
C ALA A 53 15.20 -10.07 -26.64
N ILE A 54 15.97 -9.69 -25.62
CA ILE A 54 17.28 -10.27 -25.31
C ILE A 54 17.16 -11.01 -23.98
N SER A 55 17.56 -12.29 -23.95
CA SER A 55 17.47 -13.19 -22.79
C SER A 55 18.03 -12.61 -21.48
N SER A 56 19.01 -11.69 -21.56
CA SER A 56 19.68 -11.11 -20.39
C SER A 56 18.93 -9.93 -19.74
N GLU A 57 17.93 -9.35 -20.40
CA GLU A 57 17.15 -8.25 -19.81
C GLU A 57 16.01 -8.79 -18.95
N PRO A 58 15.64 -8.11 -17.84
CA PRO A 58 14.45 -8.49 -17.08
C PRO A 58 13.17 -8.19 -17.86
N PHE A 59 12.11 -8.93 -17.57
CA PHE A 59 10.76 -8.63 -18.08
C PHE A 59 10.36 -7.21 -17.67
N LYS A 60 9.77 -6.46 -18.60
CA LYS A 60 9.17 -5.16 -18.29
C LYS A 60 7.71 -5.39 -17.96
N VAL A 61 7.32 -4.99 -16.76
CA VAL A 61 5.94 -5.12 -16.28
C VAL A 61 5.42 -3.72 -16.00
N SER A 62 4.30 -3.37 -16.62
CA SER A 62 3.63 -2.10 -16.44
C SER A 62 2.18 -2.30 -15.99
N LEU A 63 1.66 -1.35 -15.25
CA LEU A 63 0.27 -1.29 -14.80
C LEU A 63 -0.32 0.02 -15.32
N SER A 64 -1.47 -0.07 -16.00
CA SER A 64 -2.19 1.08 -16.53
C SER A 64 -3.58 1.11 -15.91
N LEU A 65 -3.95 2.24 -15.31
CA LEU A 65 -5.28 2.43 -14.72
C LEU A 65 -6.35 2.50 -15.82
N THR A 66 -7.53 1.97 -15.54
CA THR A 66 -8.67 2.09 -16.46
C THR A 66 -9.21 3.53 -16.46
N PRO A 67 -9.73 4.02 -17.60
CA PRO A 67 -10.35 5.35 -17.66
C PRO A 67 -11.51 5.49 -16.66
N GLU A 68 -12.33 4.44 -16.51
CA GLU A 68 -13.46 4.42 -15.58
C GLU A 68 -13.00 4.68 -14.14
N LEU A 69 -11.87 4.10 -13.71
CA LEU A 69 -11.35 4.34 -12.35
C LEU A 69 -10.92 5.80 -12.17
N MET A 70 -10.39 6.42 -13.22
CA MET A 70 -9.98 7.83 -13.19
C MET A 70 -11.18 8.77 -13.13
N GLU A 71 -12.32 8.38 -13.70
CA GLU A 71 -13.57 9.15 -13.66
C GLU A 71 -14.19 9.24 -12.25
N LEU A 72 -13.79 8.39 -11.31
CA LEU A 72 -14.20 8.49 -9.90
C LEU A 72 -13.64 9.75 -9.22
N GLU A 73 -12.51 10.27 -9.69
CA GLU A 73 -11.82 11.43 -9.12
C GLU A 73 -11.32 12.38 -10.23
N PRO A 74 -12.23 12.99 -11.02
CA PRO A 74 -11.87 13.72 -12.24
C PRO A 74 -11.05 14.99 -11.95
N ASP A 75 -11.25 15.59 -10.77
CA ASP A 75 -10.57 16.82 -10.35
C ASP A 75 -9.15 16.57 -9.80
N SER A 76 -8.82 15.31 -9.48
CA SER A 76 -7.52 14.96 -8.92
C SER A 76 -6.56 14.54 -10.03
N PRO A 77 -5.44 15.25 -10.25
CA PRO A 77 -4.41 14.75 -11.16
C PRO A 77 -3.85 13.46 -10.55
N ILE A 78 -4.14 12.31 -11.17
CA ILE A 78 -3.68 10.97 -10.74
C ILE A 78 -2.78 10.42 -11.83
N ALA A 79 -1.65 9.77 -11.51
CA ALA A 79 -0.84 9.11 -12.53
C ALA A 79 -1.57 7.89 -13.11
N SER A 80 -1.71 7.80 -14.44
CA SER A 80 -2.38 6.69 -15.13
C SER A 80 -1.50 5.46 -15.36
N GLU A 81 -0.18 5.65 -15.44
CA GLU A 81 0.77 4.60 -15.78
C GLU A 81 1.81 4.38 -14.68
N HIS A 82 2.12 3.11 -14.44
CA HIS A 82 3.07 2.66 -13.42
C HIS A 82 3.95 1.54 -13.95
N GLU A 83 5.20 1.53 -13.53
CA GLU A 83 6.15 0.44 -13.75
C GLU A 83 6.21 -0.44 -12.51
N LEU A 84 6.10 -1.76 -12.68
CA LEU A 84 6.31 -2.73 -11.61
C LEU A 84 7.77 -3.20 -11.66
N LYS A 85 8.59 -2.71 -10.73
CA LYS A 85 10.01 -3.10 -10.63
C LYS A 85 10.20 -4.24 -9.65
N LEU A 86 11.03 -5.21 -10.01
CA LEU A 86 11.41 -6.27 -9.09
C LEU A 86 12.21 -5.69 -7.91
N CYS A 87 11.80 -6.03 -6.68
CA CYS A 87 12.57 -5.71 -5.49
C CYS A 87 13.75 -6.67 -5.40
N LYS A 88 14.97 -6.14 -5.24
CA LYS A 88 16.14 -6.97 -4.95
C LYS A 88 15.92 -7.65 -3.60
N THR A 89 15.74 -8.96 -3.60
CA THR A 89 15.64 -9.71 -2.35
C THR A 89 17.05 -10.02 -1.85
N ALA A 90 17.30 -9.80 -0.56
CA ALA A 90 18.57 -10.14 0.06
C ALA A 90 18.82 -11.66 -0.10
N GLU A 91 20.08 -12.01 -0.31
CA GLU A 91 20.52 -13.39 -0.43
C GLU A 91 20.25 -14.13 0.89
N GLY A 92 19.44 -15.21 0.84
CA GLY A 92 19.22 -16.12 1.97
C GLY A 92 17.86 -16.09 2.69
N THR A 93 16.87 -15.26 2.30
CA THR A 93 15.65 -15.06 3.12
C THR A 93 14.31 -15.11 2.37
N ASN A 94 13.97 -16.16 1.60
CA ASN A 94 12.94 -15.98 0.55
C ASN A 94 11.80 -17.01 0.42
N LEU A 95 11.47 -17.80 1.45
CA LEU A 95 10.16 -18.47 1.46
C LEU A 95 9.18 -17.70 2.34
N THR A 96 8.34 -16.87 1.72
CA THR A 96 7.21 -16.22 2.40
C THR A 96 5.91 -16.85 1.90
N GLY A 97 5.26 -17.63 2.76
CA GLY A 97 3.95 -18.22 2.49
C GLY A 97 2.83 -17.22 2.83
N ILE A 98 1.77 -17.25 2.03
CA ILE A 98 0.54 -16.49 2.31
C ILE A 98 -0.48 -17.46 2.91
N PHE A 99 -1.11 -17.05 4.00
CA PHE A 99 -2.19 -17.78 4.65
C PHE A 99 -3.44 -16.90 4.68
N SER A 100 -4.58 -17.53 4.44
CA SER A 100 -5.90 -16.93 4.59
C SER A 100 -6.59 -17.54 5.81
N THR A 101 -7.41 -16.72 6.46
CA THR A 101 -8.23 -17.11 7.60
C THR A 101 -9.63 -16.57 7.37
N LEU A 102 -10.60 -17.45 7.16
CA LEU A 102 -12.00 -17.05 7.15
C LEU A 102 -12.55 -17.07 8.59
N ASP A 103 -13.50 -16.19 8.89
CA ASP A 103 -14.09 -16.11 10.23
C ASP A 103 -14.70 -17.47 10.63
N ASN A 104 -14.13 -18.08 11.67
CA ASN A 104 -14.45 -19.42 12.21
C ASN A 104 -13.94 -20.64 11.44
N GLU A 105 -13.08 -20.49 10.43
CA GLU A 105 -12.50 -21.63 9.69
C GLU A 105 -11.02 -21.92 10.03
N GLU A 106 -10.53 -23.06 9.57
CA GLU A 106 -9.13 -23.46 9.65
C GLU A 106 -8.26 -22.59 8.73
N GLN A 107 -7.00 -22.34 9.12
CA GLN A 107 -6.07 -21.57 8.29
C GLN A 107 -5.72 -22.36 7.03
N SER A 108 -5.81 -21.72 5.87
CA SER A 108 -5.40 -22.30 4.58
C SER A 108 -4.17 -21.58 4.03
N ILE A 109 -3.24 -22.33 3.44
CA ILE A 109 -2.17 -21.73 2.65
C ILE A 109 -2.75 -21.32 1.29
N GLU A 110 -2.45 -20.11 0.86
CA GLU A 110 -2.81 -19.60 -0.48
C GLU A 110 -1.68 -19.82 -1.49
N GLY A 111 -0.44 -19.95 -1.02
CA GLY A 111 0.73 -20.20 -1.86
C GLY A 111 1.98 -19.48 -1.37
N TRP A 112 3.01 -19.47 -2.23
CA TRP A 112 4.31 -18.86 -1.93
C TRP A 112 4.57 -17.63 -2.78
N ILE A 113 5.16 -16.61 -2.16
CA ILE A 113 5.59 -15.41 -2.87
C ILE A 113 6.83 -15.74 -3.71
N THR A 114 6.69 -15.67 -5.03
CA THR A 114 7.80 -15.88 -5.98
C THR A 114 8.47 -14.59 -6.39
N HIS A 115 7.70 -13.49 -6.48
CA HIS A 115 8.19 -12.19 -6.91
C HIS A 115 7.68 -11.10 -5.96
N LYS A 116 8.61 -10.30 -5.44
CA LYS A 116 8.31 -9.06 -4.71
C LYS A 116 8.55 -7.90 -5.65
N MET A 117 7.55 -7.06 -5.88
CA MET A 117 7.63 -5.93 -6.80
C MET A 117 7.22 -4.63 -6.12
N GLN A 118 7.73 -3.52 -6.64
CA GLN A 118 7.32 -2.19 -6.25
C GLN A 118 6.67 -1.49 -7.45
N CYS A 119 5.43 -1.07 -7.27
CA CYS A 119 4.70 -0.24 -8.24
C CYS A 119 5.17 1.22 -8.10
N LEU A 120 5.69 1.76 -9.19
CA LEU A 120 6.26 3.10 -9.27
C LEU A 120 5.56 3.89 -10.38
N PRO A 121 5.14 5.13 -10.14
CA PRO A 121 4.56 5.96 -11.19
C PRO A 121 5.58 6.24 -12.30
N VAL A 122 5.13 6.21 -13.55
CA VAL A 122 5.93 6.68 -14.68
C VAL A 122 6.08 8.19 -14.59
N TYR A 123 7.29 8.68 -14.88
CA TYR A 123 7.59 10.10 -14.82
C TYR A 123 6.99 10.82 -16.05
N ASN A 124 5.74 11.26 -15.92
CA ASN A 124 5.04 12.03 -16.94
C ASN A 124 4.48 13.34 -16.37
N THR A 125 3.98 14.22 -17.24
CA THR A 125 3.39 15.51 -16.85
C THR A 125 2.22 15.35 -15.88
N GLN A 126 1.42 14.30 -16.04
CA GLN A 126 0.28 13.98 -15.19
C GLN A 126 0.71 13.62 -13.76
N TYR A 127 1.71 12.75 -13.61
CA TYR A 127 2.33 12.40 -12.33
C TYR A 127 2.98 13.63 -11.67
N LEU A 128 3.63 14.49 -12.45
CA LEU A 128 4.23 15.71 -11.92
C LEU A 128 3.18 16.67 -11.36
N LYS A 129 2.06 16.86 -12.06
CA LYS A 129 0.90 17.63 -11.57
C LYS A 129 0.33 17.02 -10.28
N MET A 130 0.19 15.69 -10.24
CA MET A 130 -0.22 14.96 -9.04
C MET A 130 0.71 15.25 -7.87
N LYS A 131 2.01 15.05 -8.08
CA LYS A 131 3.03 15.23 -7.05
C LYS A 131 3.05 16.66 -6.54
N GLU A 132 2.96 17.64 -7.43
CA GLU A 132 2.86 19.05 -7.07
C GLU A 132 1.60 19.34 -6.23
N HIS A 133 0.44 18.83 -6.65
CA HIS A 133 -0.82 18.99 -5.92
C HIS A 133 -0.72 18.44 -4.49
N TYR A 134 -0.14 17.24 -4.32
CA TYR A 134 0.09 16.65 -3.00
C TYR A 134 1.06 17.47 -2.15
N LEU A 135 2.17 17.97 -2.73
CA LEU A 135 3.14 18.78 -2.00
C LEU A 135 2.56 20.12 -1.54
N ARG A 136 1.74 20.78 -2.38
CA ARG A 136 1.05 22.03 -2.02
C ARG A 136 0.02 21.83 -0.90
N SER A 137 -0.64 20.67 -0.89
CA SER A 137 -1.67 20.31 0.09
C SER A 137 -1.07 19.81 1.41
N ALA A 138 0.15 19.27 1.39
CA ALA A 138 0.89 18.77 2.55
C ALA A 138 1.45 19.92 3.42
N LYS A 139 0.56 20.71 4.03
CA LYS A 139 0.94 21.71 5.03
C LYS A 139 0.93 21.07 6.42
N PRO A 140 1.97 21.29 7.25
CA PRO A 140 1.97 20.77 8.61
C PRO A 140 0.81 21.38 9.41
N PRO A 141 0.08 20.59 10.20
CA PRO A 141 -1.10 21.07 10.94
C PRO A 141 -0.73 22.11 12.01
N ARG A 142 0.49 22.02 12.54
CA ARG A 142 1.05 23.01 13.46
C ARG A 142 2.14 23.80 12.76
N ARG A 143 1.98 25.11 12.72
CA ARG A 143 3.01 26.05 12.29
C ARG A 143 3.28 27.03 13.42
N VAL A 144 4.55 27.25 13.73
CA VAL A 144 4.96 28.35 14.59
C VAL A 144 4.55 29.65 13.89
N LYS A 145 3.73 30.47 14.57
CA LYS A 145 3.45 31.82 14.13
C LYS A 145 4.45 32.72 14.83
N PRO A 146 5.47 33.26 14.13
CA PRO A 146 6.38 34.22 14.74
C PRO A 146 5.57 35.44 15.15
N LEU A 147 5.86 35.97 16.34
CA LEU A 147 5.35 37.27 16.72
C LEU A 147 6.04 38.32 15.85
N ASN A 148 5.27 39.25 15.28
CA ASN A 148 5.82 40.33 14.46
C ASN A 148 6.73 41.26 15.28
N HIS A 149 6.57 41.29 16.59
CA HIS A 149 7.40 42.05 17.52
C HIS A 149 7.41 41.39 18.90
N ILE A 150 8.42 41.73 19.71
CA ILE A 150 8.54 41.23 21.08
C ILE A 150 7.46 41.88 21.96
N VAL A 151 6.60 41.08 22.58
CA VAL A 151 5.61 41.55 23.56
C VAL A 151 6.34 41.79 24.89
N LYS A 152 6.44 43.06 25.31
CA LYS A 152 7.17 43.46 26.52
C LYS A 152 6.35 43.35 27.80
N ASN A 153 5.02 43.50 27.71
CA ASN A 153 4.12 43.50 28.86
C ASN A 153 2.99 42.48 28.66
N TYR A 154 2.79 41.61 29.65
CA TYR A 154 1.67 40.68 29.72
C TYR A 154 0.84 41.00 30.97
N LYS A 155 -0.48 41.20 30.81
CA LYS A 155 -1.38 41.36 31.96
C LYS A 155 -1.82 39.98 32.45
N PRO A 156 -1.49 39.57 33.69
CA PRO A 156 -1.97 38.31 34.22
C PRO A 156 -3.50 38.33 34.32
N VAL A 157 -4.15 37.29 33.80
CA VAL A 157 -5.61 37.15 33.78
C VAL A 157 -6.15 36.69 35.15
N SER A 158 -5.26 36.20 36.03
CA SER A 158 -5.56 35.81 37.41
C SER A 158 -4.30 35.92 38.27
N SER A 159 -4.44 36.42 39.50
CA SER A 159 -3.39 36.41 40.52
C SER A 159 -3.47 35.10 41.30
N HIS A 160 -2.63 34.12 40.97
CA HIS A 160 -2.52 32.87 41.75
C HIS A 160 -1.57 33.00 42.95
N ALA A 161 -1.24 34.22 43.38
CA ALA A 161 -0.28 34.45 44.46
C ALA A 161 -0.86 34.23 45.87
N HIS A 162 -2.18 34.10 46.05
CA HIS A 162 -2.84 34.01 47.36
C HIS A 162 -4.04 33.04 47.39
N ASN A 163 -3.92 31.84 46.82
CA ASN A 163 -4.86 30.74 47.13
C ASN A 163 -4.20 29.73 48.07
#